data_AF-W6RFA5-F1
#
_entry.id   AF-W6RFA5-F1
#
_cell.length_a   1.000
_cell.length_b   1.000
_cell.length_c   1.000
_cell.angle_alpha   90.00
_cell.angle_beta   90.00
_cell.angle_gamma   90.00
#
_symmetry.space_group_name_H-M   'P 1'
#
loop_
_entity.id
_entity.type
_entity.pdbx_description
1 polymer ?
#
loop_
_entity_poly.entity_id
_entity_poly.type
_entity_poly.pdbx_seq_one_letter_code
_entity_poly.pdbx_strand_id
1 'polypeptide(L)'
;MISGSATAPNLPSGWVLSQRLGALRTNASSQIIDFTQVGNRTIWATSVLDFASTTRTLAPIAISVPLGVRVQALFQVKPIAASSLVAVVNVGYQEFYSTTTATYTALESGYDTDVAGSIPLGCIGSPHATLQWEFRTRGWVDVTIPRIGG
;
A
#
# COMPACT_ATOMS: atom_id res chain seq x y z
N MET A 1 4.71 -22.04 9.50
CA MET A 1 3.26 -22.18 9.19
C MET A 1 2.73 -20.84 8.70
N ILE A 2 1.87 -20.83 7.68
CA ILE A 2 1.20 -19.61 7.19
C ILE A 2 -0.24 -19.66 7.69
N SER A 3 -0.75 -18.55 8.23
CA SER A 3 -2.14 -18.40 8.64
C SER A 3 -2.81 -17.27 7.87
N GLY A 4 -4.11 -17.41 7.60
CA GLY A 4 -4.93 -16.39 6.95
C GLY A 4 -5.40 -15.26 7.88
N SER A 5 -5.09 -15.32 9.18
CA SER A 5 -5.46 -14.27 10.14
C SER A 5 -4.25 -13.83 10.96
N ALA A 6 -4.05 -12.51 11.03
CA ALA A 6 -2.98 -11.90 11.82
C ALA A 6 -3.30 -11.86 13.33
N THR A 7 -4.58 -11.94 13.70
CA THR A 7 -5.06 -11.84 15.10
C THR A 7 -5.55 -13.16 15.67
N ALA A 8 -5.80 -14.16 14.82
CA ALA A 8 -6.23 -15.50 15.21
C ALA A 8 -5.50 -16.58 14.38
N PRO A 9 -4.19 -16.80 14.62
CA PRO A 9 -3.43 -17.77 13.85
C PRO A 9 -3.90 -19.20 14.11
N ASN A 10 -3.84 -20.04 13.07
CA ASN A 10 -4.20 -21.46 13.18
C ASN A 10 -3.12 -22.24 13.93
N LEU A 11 -3.20 -22.30 15.26
CA LEU A 11 -2.20 -22.99 16.09
C LEU A 11 -2.43 -24.51 16.16
N PRO A 12 -1.38 -25.35 16.17
CA PRO A 12 -1.52 -26.76 16.46
C PRO A 12 -2.05 -26.99 17.88
N SER A 13 -2.69 -28.14 18.11
CA SER A 13 -3.22 -28.48 19.44
C SER A 13 -2.14 -28.43 20.52
N GLY A 14 -2.46 -27.81 21.66
CA GLY A 14 -1.54 -27.63 22.79
C GLY A 14 -0.65 -26.37 22.72
N TRP A 15 -0.69 -25.61 21.61
CA TRP A 15 0.07 -24.37 21.48
C TRP A 15 -0.80 -23.17 21.86
N VAL A 16 -0.26 -22.30 22.74
CA VAL A 16 -0.96 -21.09 23.22
C VAL A 16 -0.22 -19.80 22.89
N LEU A 17 1.03 -19.88 22.45
CA LEU A 17 1.86 -18.73 22.08
C LEU A 17 2.05 -18.67 20.58
N SER A 18 2.06 -17.46 20.04
CA SER A 18 2.32 -17.19 18.63
C SER A 18 3.11 -15.90 18.47
N GLN A 19 3.92 -15.83 17.41
CA GLN A 19 4.62 -14.63 17.02
C GLN A 19 4.40 -14.39 15.52
N ARG A 20 3.99 -13.17 15.16
CA ARG A 20 3.93 -12.78 13.74
C ARG A 20 5.32 -12.35 13.28
N LEU A 21 5.80 -12.98 12.21
CA LEU A 21 7.09 -12.67 11.57
C LEU A 21 6.94 -11.77 10.34
N GLY A 22 5.73 -11.70 9.78
CA GLY A 22 5.43 -10.90 8.61
C GLY A 22 4.10 -11.29 8.01
N ALA A 23 3.88 -10.83 6.78
CA ALA A 23 2.75 -11.18 5.96
C ALA A 23 3.23 -11.36 4.51
N LEU A 24 2.46 -12.14 3.76
CA LEU A 24 2.74 -12.48 2.37
C LEU A 24 1.49 -12.21 1.55
N ARG A 25 1.67 -11.88 0.27
CA ARG A 25 0.56 -11.80 -0.68
C ARG A 25 0.72 -12.88 -1.72
N THR A 26 -0.39 -13.49 -2.09
CA THR A 26 -0.47 -14.43 -3.20
C THR A 26 -1.10 -13.78 -4.43
N ASN A 27 -0.76 -14.29 -5.61
CA ASN A 27 -1.45 -13.97 -6.85
C ASN A 27 -2.75 -14.80 -7.00
N ALA A 28 -3.45 -14.63 -8.12
CA ALA A 28 -4.68 -15.37 -8.43
C ALA A 28 -4.49 -16.89 -8.52
N SER A 29 -3.24 -17.36 -8.72
CA SER A 29 -2.85 -18.77 -8.76
C SER A 29 -2.32 -19.26 -7.42
N SER A 30 -2.54 -18.51 -6.32
CA SER A 30 -2.07 -18.85 -4.96
C SER A 30 -0.55 -18.94 -4.81
N GLN A 31 0.22 -18.37 -5.73
CA GLN A 31 1.68 -18.29 -5.64
C GLN A 31 2.07 -17.02 -4.90
N ILE A 32 3.08 -17.10 -4.03
CA ILE A 32 3.62 -15.94 -3.32
C ILE A 32 4.21 -14.97 -4.35
N ILE A 33 3.83 -13.69 -4.25
CA ILE A 33 4.40 -12.62 -5.09
C ILE A 33 5.82 -12.34 -4.62
N ASP A 34 6.76 -12.23 -5.55
CA ASP A 34 8.16 -11.90 -5.25
C ASP A 34 8.29 -10.61 -4.43
N PHE A 35 9.09 -10.68 -3.37
CA PHE A 35 9.28 -9.58 -2.43
C PHE A 35 10.68 -9.59 -1.82
N THR A 36 11.11 -8.42 -1.37
CA THR A 36 12.30 -8.23 -0.54
C THR A 36 11.85 -7.73 0.83
N GLN A 37 12.36 -8.35 1.89
CA GLN A 37 12.12 -7.91 3.26
C GLN A 37 13.44 -7.44 3.89
N VAL A 38 13.44 -6.21 4.42
CA VAL A 38 14.57 -5.63 5.15
C VAL A 38 14.06 -5.23 6.54
N GLY A 39 14.36 -6.05 7.54
CA GLY A 39 13.81 -5.89 8.88
C GLY A 39 12.28 -6.01 8.88
N ASN A 40 11.60 -4.93 9.27
CA ASN A 40 10.14 -4.87 9.30
C ASN A 40 9.50 -4.24 8.05
N ARG A 41 10.31 -3.93 7.03
CA ARG A 41 9.87 -3.38 5.75
C ARG A 41 9.77 -4.48 4.71
N THR A 42 8.59 -4.63 4.11
CA THR A 42 8.34 -5.55 2.99
C THR A 42 8.07 -4.75 1.73
N ILE A 43 8.76 -5.09 0.64
CA ILE A 43 8.64 -4.43 -0.66
C ILE A 43 8.41 -5.50 -1.72
N TRP A 44 7.33 -5.39 -2.48
CA TRP A 44 7.07 -6.26 -3.63
C TRP A 44 7.90 -5.88 -4.83
N ALA A 45 8.36 -6.89 -5.57
CA ALA A 45 9.04 -6.69 -6.85
C ALA A 45 8.11 -5.99 -7.86
N THR A 46 6.82 -6.35 -7.84
CA THR A 46 5.77 -5.72 -8.66
C THR A 46 4.74 -5.04 -7.76
N SER A 47 4.53 -3.74 -7.98
CA SER A 47 3.50 -2.97 -7.27
C SER A 47 2.08 -3.39 -7.69
N VAL A 48 1.15 -3.45 -6.75
CA VAL A 48 -0.25 -3.81 -6.99
C VAL A 48 -1.07 -2.56 -7.24
N LEU A 49 -1.89 -2.55 -8.30
CA LEU A 49 -2.83 -1.47 -8.58
C LEU A 49 -4.06 -1.59 -7.68
N ASP A 50 -4.31 -0.58 -6.84
CA ASP A 50 -5.47 -0.55 -5.93
C ASP A 50 -6.55 0.44 -6.40
N PHE A 51 -6.17 1.47 -7.15
CA PHE A 51 -7.12 2.45 -7.68
C PHE A 51 -6.64 3.04 -9.00
N ALA A 52 -7.56 3.20 -9.95
CA ALA A 52 -7.34 3.98 -11.17
C ALA A 52 -8.56 4.83 -11.55
N SER A 53 -8.47 6.17 -11.56
CA SER A 53 -9.57 7.07 -11.96
C SER A 53 -9.12 8.52 -12.19
N THR A 54 -9.97 9.36 -12.80
CA THR A 54 -9.70 10.78 -13.09
C THR A 54 -9.87 11.71 -11.89
N THR A 55 -10.97 11.58 -11.15
CA THR A 55 -11.30 12.42 -9.99
C THR A 55 -11.91 11.58 -8.88
N ARG A 56 -11.63 11.99 -7.64
CA ARG A 56 -12.15 11.32 -6.44
C ARG A 56 -12.15 12.27 -5.24
N THR A 57 -13.29 12.38 -4.58
CA THR A 57 -13.38 13.01 -3.26
C THR A 57 -12.57 12.21 -2.23
N LEU A 58 -11.94 12.90 -1.27
CA LEU A 58 -11.19 12.25 -0.20
C LEU A 58 -12.09 11.26 0.57
N ALA A 59 -11.83 9.96 0.39
CA ALA A 59 -12.58 8.89 1.01
C ALA A 59 -11.71 7.62 1.12
N PRO A 60 -11.96 6.75 2.12
CA PRO A 60 -11.21 5.51 2.28
C PRO A 60 -11.22 4.63 1.02
N ILE A 61 -10.06 4.12 0.65
CA ILE A 61 -9.89 3.02 -0.31
C ILE A 61 -9.27 1.83 0.40
N ALA A 62 -9.73 0.62 0.07
CA ALA A 62 -9.00 -0.58 0.40
C ALA A 62 -7.71 -0.60 -0.42
N ILE A 63 -6.59 -0.91 0.23
CA ILE A 63 -5.29 -1.04 -0.40
C ILE A 63 -4.68 -2.41 -0.11
N SER A 64 -3.72 -2.79 -0.93
CA SER A 64 -3.09 -4.11 -0.86
C SER A 64 -2.06 -4.18 0.26
N VAL A 65 -2.52 -4.28 1.50
CA VAL A 65 -1.69 -4.50 2.71
C VAL A 65 -2.26 -5.61 3.58
N PRO A 66 -1.52 -6.12 4.58
CA PRO A 66 -2.05 -7.11 5.51
C PRO A 66 -3.24 -6.56 6.31
N LEU A 67 -4.31 -7.34 6.37
CA LEU A 67 -5.49 -7.01 7.17
C LEU A 67 -5.35 -7.46 8.62
N GLY A 68 -6.15 -6.87 9.50
CA GLY A 68 -6.20 -7.18 10.93
C GLY A 68 -5.10 -6.51 11.76
N VAL A 69 -4.16 -5.82 11.12
CA VAL A 69 -3.12 -5.03 11.77
C VAL A 69 -2.89 -3.71 11.05
N ARG A 70 -2.50 -2.70 11.82
CA ARG A 70 -2.09 -1.41 11.27
C ARG A 70 -0.66 -1.51 10.78
N VAL A 71 -0.43 -1.06 9.55
CA VAL A 71 0.89 -1.00 8.94
C VAL A 71 1.09 0.37 8.31
N GLN A 72 2.34 0.76 8.07
CA GLN A 72 2.62 1.89 7.20
C GLN A 72 2.63 1.40 5.76
N ALA A 73 1.62 1.75 4.98
CA ALA A 73 1.57 1.41 3.57
C ALA A 73 2.64 2.17 2.80
N LEU A 74 3.39 1.47 1.95
CA LEU A 74 4.29 2.05 0.96
C LEU A 74 3.58 2.05 -0.37
N PHE A 75 3.32 3.22 -0.92
CA PHE A 75 2.57 3.34 -2.16
C PHE A 75 3.31 4.18 -3.19
N GLN A 76 2.77 4.14 -4.40
CA GLN A 76 3.18 4.94 -5.53
C GLN A 76 1.91 5.55 -6.14
N VAL A 77 1.97 6.84 -6.41
CA VAL A 77 0.92 7.56 -7.14
C VAL A 77 1.50 8.03 -8.46
N LYS A 78 0.76 7.86 -9.57
CA LYS A 78 1.20 8.37 -10.87
C LYS A 78 0.04 8.78 -11.78
N PRO A 79 0.22 9.76 -12.67
CA PRO A 79 -0.73 10.05 -13.74
C PRO A 79 -0.63 8.99 -14.86
N ILE A 80 -1.74 8.73 -15.56
CA ILE A 80 -1.86 7.76 -16.67
C ILE A 80 -1.56 8.41 -18.05
N ALA A 81 -1.25 9.71 -18.15
CA ALA A 81 -0.91 10.33 -19.43
C ALA A 81 0.23 11.35 -19.41
N ALA A 82 0.82 11.58 -20.59
CA ALA A 82 2.04 12.33 -20.85
C ALA A 82 1.82 13.82 -21.17
N SER A 83 1.08 14.56 -20.35
CA SER A 83 0.99 16.02 -20.49
C SER A 83 1.55 16.74 -19.26
N SER A 84 2.17 17.89 -19.51
CA SER A 84 2.92 18.67 -18.52
C SER A 84 1.97 19.43 -17.60
N LEU A 85 1.70 18.92 -16.38
CA LEU A 85 0.76 19.55 -15.45
C LEU A 85 1.18 19.40 -13.98
N VAL A 86 0.71 20.35 -13.16
CA VAL A 86 0.74 20.32 -11.70
C VAL A 86 -0.51 19.64 -11.21
N ALA A 87 -0.37 18.57 -10.43
CA ALA A 87 -1.52 17.91 -9.81
C ALA A 87 -1.29 17.67 -8.32
N VAL A 88 -2.39 17.74 -7.57
CA VAL A 88 -2.43 17.54 -6.12
C VAL A 88 -3.10 16.21 -5.82
N VAL A 89 -2.36 15.29 -5.22
CA VAL A 89 -2.94 14.06 -4.66
C VAL A 89 -2.90 14.15 -3.15
N ASN A 90 -4.06 13.89 -2.54
CA ASN A 90 -4.23 13.88 -1.11
C ASN A 90 -4.23 12.43 -0.62
N VAL A 91 -3.21 12.07 0.15
CA VAL A 91 -3.17 10.79 0.85
C VAL A 91 -3.25 11.07 2.35
N GLY A 92 -4.38 10.69 2.94
CA GLY A 92 -4.77 11.18 4.26
C GLY A 92 -4.96 12.70 4.26
N TYR A 93 -4.13 13.39 5.07
CA TYR A 93 -4.10 14.86 5.18
C TYR A 93 -2.85 15.49 4.54
N GLN A 94 -2.02 14.69 3.86
CA GLN A 94 -0.83 15.19 3.16
C GLN A 94 -1.15 15.46 1.69
N GLU A 95 -0.81 16.66 1.24
CA GLU A 95 -0.91 17.06 -0.16
C GLU A 95 0.42 16.80 -0.87
N PHE A 96 0.36 16.07 -1.98
CA PHE A 96 1.51 15.80 -2.83
C PHE A 96 1.36 16.54 -4.15
N TYR A 97 2.34 17.38 -4.45
CA TYR A 97 2.41 18.13 -5.71
C TYR A 97 3.40 17.43 -6.65
N SER A 98 2.97 17.09 -7.86
CA SER A 98 3.87 16.63 -8.93
C SER A 98 3.85 17.65 -10.07
N THR A 99 5.03 18.09 -10.49
CA THR A 99 5.25 19.12 -11.51
C THR A 99 6.19 18.58 -12.60
N THR A 100 5.79 17.57 -13.39
CA THR A 100 6.59 17.23 -14.58
C THR A 100 5.86 16.41 -15.64
N THR A 101 6.24 16.69 -16.89
CA THR A 101 5.95 15.92 -18.09
C THR A 101 6.40 14.46 -17.92
N ALA A 102 5.48 13.51 -18.15
CA ALA A 102 5.75 12.11 -18.48
C ALA A 102 6.74 11.32 -17.59
N THR A 103 7.02 11.76 -16.37
CA THR A 103 8.00 11.09 -15.50
C THR A 103 7.30 10.63 -14.24
N TYR A 104 7.27 9.30 -14.08
CA TYR A 104 6.81 8.60 -12.89
C TYR A 104 7.36 9.25 -11.61
N THR A 105 6.58 10.10 -10.94
CA THR A 105 6.97 10.57 -9.60
C THR A 105 6.57 9.47 -8.61
N ALA A 106 7.46 8.50 -8.39
CA ALA A 106 7.27 7.55 -7.31
C ALA A 106 7.49 8.27 -5.97
N LEU A 107 6.42 8.84 -5.42
CA LEU A 107 6.41 9.28 -4.02
C LEU A 107 6.09 8.06 -3.16
N GLU A 108 7.15 7.42 -2.66
CA GLU A 108 7.01 6.49 -1.53
C GLU A 108 6.78 7.30 -0.27
N SER A 109 5.52 7.56 0.06
CA SER A 109 5.15 8.05 1.39
C SER A 109 4.59 6.89 2.22
N GLY A 110 4.98 6.84 3.49
CA GLY A 110 4.43 5.89 4.45
C GLY A 110 3.17 6.47 5.09
N TYR A 111 2.04 5.78 4.98
CA TYR A 111 0.81 6.19 5.67
C TYR A 111 0.27 5.05 6.54
N ASP A 112 -0.08 5.35 7.79
CA ASP A 112 -0.65 4.37 8.72
C ASP A 112 -2.05 3.95 8.25
N THR A 113 -2.22 2.65 7.98
CA THR A 113 -3.51 2.09 7.62
C THR A 113 -4.39 1.88 8.85
N ASP A 114 -5.70 1.80 8.62
CA ASP A 114 -6.58 1.15 9.59
C ASP A 114 -6.36 -0.38 9.60
N VAL A 115 -7.06 -1.08 10.50
CA VAL A 115 -7.02 -2.55 10.57
C VAL A 115 -7.75 -3.24 9.41
N ALA A 116 -8.54 -2.48 8.65
CA ALA A 116 -9.21 -2.94 7.44
C ALA A 116 -8.31 -2.77 6.19
N GLY A 117 -7.06 -2.33 6.36
CA GLY A 117 -6.13 -2.11 5.25
C GLY A 117 -6.57 -0.97 4.33
N SER A 118 -7.14 0.08 4.90
CA SER A 118 -7.66 1.23 4.15
C SER A 118 -6.92 2.52 4.48
N ILE A 119 -6.85 3.41 3.48
CA ILE A 119 -6.33 4.77 3.64
C ILE A 119 -7.26 5.79 2.96
N PRO A 120 -7.36 7.03 3.45
CA PRO A 120 -8.09 8.07 2.76
C PRO A 120 -7.33 8.48 1.50
N LEU A 121 -7.98 8.39 0.34
CA LEU A 121 -7.43 8.87 -0.92
C LEU A 121 -8.39 9.88 -1.55
N GLY A 122 -7.85 11.04 -1.93
CA GLY A 122 -8.50 12.04 -2.75
C GLY A 122 -7.60 12.47 -3.90
N CYS A 123 -8.15 12.60 -5.09
CA CYS A 123 -7.45 13.21 -6.22
C CYS A 123 -8.32 14.32 -6.79
N ILE A 124 -7.80 15.55 -6.70
CA ILE A 124 -8.43 16.70 -7.33
C ILE A 124 -7.90 16.73 -8.76
N GLY A 125 -8.84 16.78 -9.71
CA GLY A 125 -8.55 16.68 -11.12
C GLY A 125 -7.46 17.66 -11.54
N SER A 126 -6.57 17.15 -12.39
CA SER A 126 -5.82 18.00 -13.30
C SER A 126 -6.81 18.88 -14.09
N PRO A 127 -6.47 20.10 -14.53
CA PRO A 127 -7.36 20.95 -15.34
C PRO A 127 -7.86 20.29 -16.65
N HIS A 128 -7.37 19.09 -16.99
CA HIS A 128 -7.83 18.28 -18.11
C HIS A 128 -8.68 17.08 -17.67
N ALA A 129 -9.95 17.03 -18.09
CA ALA A 129 -10.97 16.06 -17.68
C ALA A 129 -10.68 14.58 -18.03
N THR A 130 -9.63 14.29 -18.82
CA THR A 130 -9.28 12.94 -19.28
C THR A 130 -8.10 12.30 -18.54
N LEU A 131 -7.46 13.01 -17.60
CA LEU A 131 -6.27 12.48 -16.93
C LEU A 131 -6.64 11.58 -15.76
N GLN A 132 -6.39 10.28 -15.94
CA GLN A 132 -6.54 9.27 -14.90
C GLN A 132 -5.27 9.19 -14.03
N TRP A 133 -5.45 8.73 -12.79
CA TRP A 133 -4.40 8.46 -11.80
C TRP A 133 -4.35 6.98 -11.50
N GLU A 134 -3.18 6.46 -11.19
CA GLU A 134 -3.02 5.15 -10.56
C GLU A 134 -2.46 5.32 -9.16
N PHE A 135 -3.11 4.67 -8.20
CA PHE A 135 -2.57 4.41 -6.89
C PHE A 135 -2.16 2.94 -6.83
N ARG A 136 -0.90 2.71 -6.49
CA ARG A 136 -0.34 1.36 -6.41
C ARG A 136 0.33 1.12 -5.08
N THR A 137 0.00 0.06 -4.38
CA THR A 137 0.76 -0.38 -3.20
C THR A 137 2.03 -1.12 -3.64
N ARG A 138 3.18 -0.68 -3.13
CA ARG A 138 4.48 -1.35 -3.34
C ARG A 138 4.87 -2.24 -2.17
N GLY A 139 4.29 -2.03 -1.00
CA GLY A 139 4.66 -2.78 0.19
C GLY A 139 4.15 -2.14 1.46
N TRP A 140 4.75 -2.49 2.59
CA TRP A 140 4.40 -1.93 3.88
C TRP A 140 5.56 -2.04 4.88
N VAL A 141 5.45 -1.29 5.98
CA VAL A 141 6.27 -1.46 7.18
C VAL A 141 5.37 -1.90 8.32
N ASP A 142 5.64 -3.06 8.91
CA ASP A 142 4.94 -3.55 10.08
C ASP A 142 5.65 -3.07 11.34
N VAL A 143 5.19 -1.97 11.93
CA VAL A 143 5.79 -1.37 13.13
C VAL A 143 5.57 -2.19 14.40
N THR A 144 4.70 -3.21 14.34
CA THR A 144 4.36 -4.04 15.51
C THR A 144 5.24 -5.30 15.62
N ILE A 145 5.98 -5.64 14.56
CA ILE A 145 6.91 -6.77 14.59
C ILE A 145 8.24 -6.32 15.22
N PRO A 146 8.70 -6.98 16.30
CA PRO A 146 10.00 -6.68 16.90
C PRO A 146 11.13 -6.82 15.87
N ARG A 147 12.11 -5.91 15.90
CA ARG A 147 13.33 -6.07 15.10
C ARG A 147 14.07 -7.31 15.62
N ILE A 148 14.21 -8.32 14.78
CA ILE A 148 15.00 -9.51 15.12
C ILE A 148 16.47 -9.13 14.94
N GLY A 149 17.22 -9.00 16.04
CA GLY A 149 18.67 -8.76 16.04
C GLY A 149 19.14 -7.38 16.50
N GLY A 150 18.58 -6.86 17.59
CA GLY A 150 19.14 -5.71 18.33
C GLY A 150 19.98 -6.16 19.52
#